data_AF-A0A928RZU9-F1
#
_entry.id   AF-A0A928RZU9-F1
#
_cell.length_a   1.000
_cell.length_b   1.000
_cell.length_c   1.000
_cell.angle_alpha   90.00
_cell.angle_beta   90.00
_cell.angle_gamma   90.00
#
_symmetry.space_group_name_H-M   'P 1'
#
loop_
_entity.id
_entity.type
_entity.pdbx_description
1 polymer ?
#
loop_
_entity_poly.entity_id
_entity_poly.type
_entity_poly.pdbx_seq_one_letter_code
_entity_poly.pdbx_strand_id
1 'polypeptide(L)'
;MTAHWHEKEDINTTELHSFVHPMGAAVPPNWEAKSDWEAFKFLSKKFSGIAKKHFQKPVKDIVMSPLMHDTPGEIAQPALGGVKDWKKGECEIIPGKTTQSFTIVERDFANVDKMYTAVGPLQKTKYGFHGVMLEGKDLYEEYLNQEHIEKKDVNGQKPIPRDGP
;
A
#
# COMPACT_ATOMS: atom_id res chain seq x y z
N MET A 1 -19.84 13.36 -6.58
CA MET A 1 -18.92 14.48 -6.22
C MET A 1 -18.13 14.05 -4.99
N THR A 2 -16.87 14.47 -4.83
CA THR A 2 -16.09 14.18 -3.61
C THR A 2 -16.40 15.21 -2.52
N ALA A 3 -16.29 14.82 -1.25
CA ALA A 3 -16.50 15.70 -0.11
C ALA A 3 -15.47 16.84 -0.10
N HIS A 4 -15.91 18.04 0.25
CA HIS A 4 -15.03 19.19 0.44
C HIS A 4 -14.07 18.95 1.63
N TRP A 5 -12.97 19.69 1.72
CA TRP A 5 -12.03 19.58 2.85
C TRP A 5 -12.64 19.97 4.20
N HIS A 6 -13.75 20.71 4.21
CA HIS A 6 -14.56 20.98 5.42
C HIS A 6 -15.58 19.89 5.75
N GLU A 7 -15.62 18.80 4.99
CA GLU A 7 -16.64 17.74 5.09
C GLU A 7 -16.01 16.36 5.32
N LYS A 8 -14.69 16.29 5.58
CA LYS A 8 -13.96 15.04 5.75
C LYS A 8 -12.83 15.16 6.77
N GLU A 9 -12.50 14.03 7.37
CA GLU A 9 -11.35 13.87 8.25
C GLU A 9 -10.11 13.47 7.42
N ASP A 10 -9.02 14.22 7.58
CA ASP A 10 -7.72 13.91 6.94
C ASP A 10 -6.56 14.59 7.70
N ILE A 11 -5.32 14.41 7.26
CA ILE A 11 -4.14 15.06 7.84
C ILE A 11 -3.39 15.83 6.75
N ASN A 12 -2.84 17.00 7.10
CA ASN A 12 -2.02 17.82 6.23
C ASN A 12 -0.67 18.19 6.85
N THR A 13 0.35 18.24 6.00
CA THR A 13 1.70 18.73 6.30
C THR A 13 2.23 19.53 5.11
N THR A 14 3.25 20.36 5.34
CA THR A 14 3.95 21.10 4.27
C THR A 14 5.43 21.28 4.62
N GLU A 15 6.27 21.51 3.61
CA GLU A 15 7.71 21.76 3.81
C GLU A 15 8.03 23.08 4.53
N LEU A 16 7.07 24.02 4.63
CA LEU A 16 7.30 25.36 5.19
C LEU A 16 7.43 25.36 6.72
N HIS A 17 6.92 24.33 7.39
CA HIS A 17 6.87 24.28 8.84
C HIS A 17 6.82 22.84 9.36
N SER A 18 7.21 22.64 10.62
CA SER A 18 7.28 21.31 11.26
C SER A 18 5.99 20.87 11.96
N PHE A 19 4.85 21.44 11.59
CA PHE A 19 3.55 21.10 12.18
C PHE A 19 2.77 20.09 11.34
N VAL A 20 2.01 19.24 12.04
CA VAL A 20 1.00 18.34 11.48
C VAL A 20 -0.37 18.83 11.92
N HIS A 21 -1.29 19.00 10.98
CA HIS A 21 -2.62 19.53 11.27
C HIS A 21 -3.73 18.61 10.72
N PRO A 22 -4.77 18.31 11.51
CA PRO A 22 -5.93 17.61 10.99
C PRO A 22 -6.78 18.53 10.12
N MET A 23 -7.39 17.98 9.07
CA MET A 23 -8.61 18.51 8.46
C MET A 23 -9.79 17.90 9.21
N GLY A 24 -10.58 18.71 9.88
CA GLY A 24 -11.78 18.26 10.60
C GLY A 24 -13.05 18.56 9.82
N ALA A 25 -14.00 17.62 9.80
CA ALA A 25 -15.30 17.82 9.18
C ALA A 25 -16.12 18.82 10.01
N ALA A 26 -16.30 20.03 9.47
CA ALA A 26 -17.15 21.05 10.08
C ALA A 26 -18.64 20.71 9.94
N VAL A 27 -19.02 20.10 8.82
CA VAL A 27 -20.36 19.60 8.53
C VAL A 27 -20.28 18.25 7.81
N PRO A 28 -21.33 17.42 7.85
CA PRO A 28 -21.39 16.21 7.03
C PRO A 28 -21.29 16.53 5.53
N PRO A 29 -20.77 15.61 4.69
CA PRO A 29 -20.76 15.78 3.24
C PRO A 29 -22.13 16.14 2.67
N ASN A 30 -22.20 17.22 1.90
CA ASN A 30 -23.45 17.67 1.30
C ASN A 30 -23.96 16.70 0.21
N TRP A 31 -25.29 16.54 0.14
CA TRP A 31 -25.98 15.65 -0.80
C TRP A 31 -25.47 14.20 -0.74
N GLU A 32 -25.11 13.62 -1.88
CA GLU A 32 -24.56 12.26 -1.99
C GLU A 32 -23.03 12.24 -2.01
N ALA A 33 -22.38 13.34 -1.62
CA ALA A 33 -20.93 13.40 -1.54
C ALA A 33 -20.40 12.38 -0.49
N LYS A 34 -19.19 11.89 -0.74
CA LYS A 34 -18.45 10.99 0.15
C LYS A 34 -17.00 11.43 0.18
N SER A 35 -16.32 11.21 1.31
CA SER A 35 -14.87 11.33 1.35
C SER A 35 -14.23 10.33 0.38
N ASP A 36 -13.03 10.62 -0.08
CA ASP A 36 -12.31 9.73 -0.99
C ASP A 36 -12.13 8.33 -0.37
N TRP A 37 -11.84 8.26 0.94
CA TRP A 37 -11.78 7.02 1.71
C TRP A 37 -13.08 6.20 1.63
N GLU A 38 -14.22 6.80 1.95
CA GLU A 38 -15.51 6.10 1.92
C GLU A 38 -15.93 5.70 0.49
N ALA A 39 -15.60 6.52 -0.50
CA ALA A 39 -15.83 6.20 -1.91
C ALA A 39 -15.02 4.97 -2.37
N PHE A 40 -13.71 4.92 -2.06
CA PHE A 40 -12.86 3.77 -2.41
C PHE A 40 -13.20 2.52 -1.59
N LYS A 41 -13.60 2.67 -0.32
CA LYS A 41 -14.14 1.57 0.51
C LYS A 41 -15.43 1.00 -0.06
N PHE A 42 -16.32 1.83 -0.58
CA PHE A 42 -17.52 1.36 -1.28
C PHE A 42 -17.15 0.63 -2.58
N LEU A 43 -16.22 1.19 -3.35
CA LEU A 43 -15.74 0.57 -4.58
C LEU A 43 -15.09 -0.80 -4.32
N SER A 44 -14.27 -0.93 -3.26
CA SER A 44 -13.63 -2.20 -2.90
C SER A 44 -14.66 -3.29 -2.55
N LYS A 45 -15.74 -2.93 -1.84
CA LYS A 45 -16.88 -3.84 -1.57
C LYS A 45 -17.57 -4.31 -2.84
N LYS A 46 -17.87 -3.38 -3.77
CA LYS A 46 -18.51 -3.73 -5.05
C LYS A 46 -17.60 -4.58 -5.93
N PHE A 47 -16.33 -4.18 -6.05
CA PHE A 47 -15.32 -4.92 -6.78
C PHE A 47 -15.17 -6.34 -6.25
N SER A 48 -15.02 -6.51 -4.94
CA SER A 48 -14.85 -7.83 -4.30
C SER A 48 -16.07 -8.73 -4.53
N GLY A 49 -17.28 -8.16 -4.51
CA GLY A 49 -18.52 -8.87 -4.86
C GLY A 49 -18.52 -9.44 -6.28
N ILE A 50 -18.06 -8.66 -7.26
CA ILE A 50 -17.94 -9.10 -8.67
C ILE A 50 -16.78 -10.09 -8.82
N ALA A 51 -15.64 -9.80 -8.18
CA ALA A 51 -14.43 -10.59 -8.25
C ALA A 51 -14.64 -12.02 -7.74
N LYS A 52 -15.48 -12.24 -6.71
CA LYS A 52 -15.85 -13.59 -6.25
C LYS A 52 -16.34 -14.52 -7.36
N LYS A 53 -16.96 -13.99 -8.42
CA LYS A 53 -17.42 -14.81 -9.55
C LYS A 53 -16.26 -15.20 -10.50
N HIS A 54 -15.33 -14.29 -10.74
CA HIS A 54 -14.30 -14.41 -11.78
C HIS A 54 -12.91 -14.79 -11.27
N PHE A 55 -12.62 -14.47 -10.01
CA PHE A 55 -11.34 -14.63 -9.31
C PHE A 55 -11.58 -15.30 -7.95
N GLN A 56 -12.06 -16.54 -7.97
CA GLN A 56 -12.42 -17.30 -6.77
C GLN A 56 -11.22 -17.67 -5.88
N LYS A 57 -10.02 -17.67 -6.45
CA LYS A 57 -8.77 -18.02 -5.77
C LYS A 57 -7.74 -16.91 -5.97
N PRO A 58 -6.76 -16.77 -5.06
CA PRO A 58 -5.67 -15.85 -5.25
C PRO A 58 -4.95 -16.06 -6.60
N VAL A 59 -4.61 -14.97 -7.26
CA VAL A 59 -3.94 -14.96 -8.56
C VAL A 59 -2.47 -14.60 -8.36
N LYS A 60 -1.56 -15.34 -8.99
CA LYS A 60 -0.14 -14.98 -9.04
C LYS A 60 0.08 -13.99 -10.19
N ASP A 61 0.50 -12.79 -9.83
CA ASP A 61 0.79 -11.69 -10.74
C ASP A 61 2.31 -11.47 -10.82
N ILE A 62 2.86 -11.33 -12.02
CA ILE A 62 4.29 -11.05 -12.22
C ILE A 62 4.44 -9.54 -12.36
N VAL A 63 5.00 -8.91 -11.34
CA VAL A 63 5.22 -7.46 -11.29
C VAL A 63 6.66 -7.17 -11.67
N MET A 64 6.83 -6.28 -12.64
CA MET A 64 8.13 -5.73 -13.02
C MET A 64 8.33 -4.40 -12.30
N SER A 65 9.42 -4.29 -11.55
CA SER A 65 9.80 -3.06 -10.86
C SER A 65 11.14 -2.53 -11.38
N PRO A 66 11.28 -1.21 -11.61
CA PRO A 66 12.56 -0.64 -11.98
C PRO A 66 13.59 -0.83 -10.86
N LEU A 67 14.85 -0.58 -11.19
CA LEU A 67 15.92 -0.49 -10.21
C LEU A 67 15.67 0.74 -9.34
N MET A 68 15.51 0.53 -8.03
CA MET A 68 15.10 1.57 -7.09
C MET A 68 16.32 2.25 -6.47
N HIS A 69 16.28 3.57 -6.35
CA HIS A 69 17.18 4.32 -5.48
C HIS A 69 16.98 3.92 -4.01
N ASP A 70 18.00 4.14 -3.17
CA ASP A 70 18.03 3.78 -1.75
C ASP A 70 17.82 2.28 -1.52
N THR A 71 18.20 1.47 -2.50
CA THR A 71 18.24 0.01 -2.41
C THR A 71 19.58 -0.48 -2.96
N PRO A 72 20.04 -1.70 -2.60
CA PRO A 72 21.25 -2.26 -3.19
C PRO A 72 21.23 -2.31 -4.74
N GLY A 73 20.04 -2.28 -5.35
CA GLY A 73 19.86 -2.27 -6.80
C GLY A 73 20.20 -0.93 -7.47
N GLU A 74 20.44 0.15 -6.71
CA GLU A 74 20.82 1.45 -7.28
C GLU A 74 22.21 1.42 -7.92
N ILE A 75 23.12 0.58 -7.41
CA ILE A 75 24.48 0.39 -7.93
C ILE A 75 24.50 -0.77 -8.93
N ALA A 76 23.71 -0.63 -10.00
CA ALA A 76 23.50 -1.68 -10.98
C ALA A 76 24.54 -1.71 -12.11
N GLN A 77 24.70 -0.57 -12.81
CA GLN A 77 25.66 -0.40 -13.88
C GLN A 77 26.54 0.82 -13.60
N PRO A 78 27.80 0.65 -13.17
CA PRO A 78 28.74 1.76 -13.07
C PRO A 78 29.03 2.23 -14.50
N ALA A 79 28.42 3.33 -14.93
CA ALA A 79 28.48 3.85 -16.31
C ALA A 79 29.88 4.31 -16.78
N LEU A 80 30.94 3.90 -16.08
CA LEU A 80 32.36 4.16 -16.38
C LEU A 80 32.78 3.67 -17.78
N GLY A 81 32.08 2.68 -18.34
CA GLY A 81 32.28 2.14 -19.69
C GLY A 81 31.11 2.36 -20.64
N GLY A 82 30.23 3.33 -20.35
CA GLY A 82 28.96 3.53 -21.06
C GLY A 82 27.82 2.66 -20.51
N VAL A 83 26.61 2.85 -21.05
CA VAL A 83 25.41 2.08 -20.69
C VAL A 83 25.29 0.89 -21.63
N LYS A 84 25.01 -0.30 -21.07
CA LYS A 84 24.83 -1.52 -21.87
C LYS A 84 23.36 -1.91 -21.97
N ASP A 85 22.93 -2.24 -23.18
CA ASP A 85 21.58 -2.70 -23.48
C ASP A 85 21.56 -4.22 -23.73
N TRP A 86 20.92 -4.95 -22.82
CA TRP A 86 20.76 -6.41 -22.92
C TRP A 86 19.97 -6.83 -24.17
N LYS A 87 19.06 -5.98 -24.67
CA LYS A 87 18.25 -6.30 -25.86
C LYS A 87 19.09 -6.29 -27.14
N LYS A 88 20.21 -5.56 -27.15
CA LYS A 88 21.19 -5.54 -28.24
C LYS A 88 22.29 -6.60 -28.10
N GLY A 89 22.26 -7.41 -27.03
CA GLY A 89 23.29 -8.40 -26.74
C GLY A 89 24.58 -7.82 -26.14
N GLU A 90 24.56 -6.58 -25.65
CA GLU A 90 25.75 -5.92 -25.08
C GLU A 90 26.07 -6.39 -23.65
N CYS A 91 25.08 -6.97 -22.97
CA CYS A 91 25.21 -7.59 -21.64
C CYS A 91 24.20 -8.73 -21.45
N GLU A 92 24.43 -9.55 -20.42
CA GLU A 92 23.50 -10.60 -19.99
C GLU A 92 22.25 -10.01 -19.33
N ILE A 93 21.10 -10.70 -19.46
CA ILE A 93 19.84 -10.32 -18.81
C ILE A 93 19.80 -10.82 -17.36
N ILE A 94 20.05 -9.91 -16.41
CA ILE A 94 20.11 -10.18 -14.98
C ILE A 94 19.03 -9.31 -14.29
N PRO A 95 17.92 -9.91 -13.85
CA PRO A 95 16.88 -9.21 -13.09
C PRO A 95 17.43 -8.47 -11.88
N GLY A 96 17.02 -7.21 -11.70
CA GLY A 96 17.48 -6.37 -10.60
C GLY A 96 18.91 -5.84 -10.76
N LYS A 97 19.52 -5.99 -11.95
CA LYS A 97 20.84 -5.41 -12.26
C LYS A 97 20.94 -4.85 -13.67
N THR A 98 20.78 -5.68 -14.69
CA THR A 98 20.83 -5.22 -16.10
C THR A 98 19.43 -5.04 -16.69
N THR A 99 18.39 -5.59 -16.03
CA THR A 99 16.97 -5.40 -16.35
C THR A 99 16.13 -5.17 -15.08
N GLN A 100 14.84 -4.93 -15.23
CA GLN A 100 13.90 -4.77 -14.11
C GLN A 100 13.90 -5.99 -13.19
N SER A 101 13.56 -5.77 -11.92
CA SER A 101 13.26 -6.87 -11.00
C SER A 101 11.90 -7.48 -11.34
N PHE A 102 11.80 -8.80 -11.30
CA PHE A 102 10.52 -9.52 -11.44
C PHE A 102 10.13 -10.10 -10.08
N THR A 103 8.93 -9.82 -9.62
CA THR A 103 8.41 -10.33 -8.35
C THR A 103 7.04 -10.94 -8.55
N ILE A 104 6.81 -12.13 -7.97
CA ILE A 104 5.49 -12.75 -7.95
C ILE A 104 4.72 -12.18 -6.76
N VAL A 105 3.62 -11.50 -7.04
CA VAL A 105 2.69 -10.97 -6.04
C VAL A 105 1.41 -11.80 -6.09
N GLU A 106 1.02 -12.35 -4.95
CA GLU A 106 -0.27 -13.04 -4.84
C GLU A 106 -1.38 -12.03 -4.52
N ARG A 107 -2.44 -12.02 -5.34
CA ARG A 107 -3.58 -11.08 -5.21
C ARG A 107 -4.88 -11.83 -4.96
N ASP A 108 -5.46 -11.60 -3.77
CA ASP A 108 -6.79 -12.12 -3.42
C ASP A 108 -7.89 -11.11 -3.76
N PHE A 109 -8.30 -11.08 -5.04
CA PHE A 109 -9.29 -10.11 -5.54
C PHE A 109 -10.68 -10.25 -4.88
N ALA A 110 -11.03 -11.43 -4.39
CA ALA A 110 -12.32 -11.69 -3.77
C ALA A 110 -12.48 -11.09 -2.36
N ASN A 111 -11.37 -10.69 -1.73
CA ASN A 111 -11.32 -10.16 -0.37
C ASN A 111 -10.66 -8.77 -0.28
N VAL A 112 -10.61 -8.02 -1.39
CA VAL A 112 -10.00 -6.67 -1.42
C VAL A 112 -10.68 -5.72 -0.45
N ASP A 113 -12.00 -5.83 -0.27
CA ASP A 113 -12.76 -5.04 0.69
C ASP A 113 -12.25 -5.22 2.11
N LYS A 114 -12.02 -6.47 2.52
CA LYS A 114 -11.51 -6.81 3.85
C LYS A 114 -10.07 -6.33 4.05
N MET A 115 -9.24 -6.45 3.00
CA MET A 115 -7.85 -5.98 3.04
C MET A 115 -7.76 -4.46 3.05
N TYR A 116 -8.65 -3.75 2.34
CA TYR A 116 -8.69 -2.29 2.31
C TYR A 116 -9.01 -1.70 3.69
N THR A 117 -9.93 -2.35 4.42
CA THR A 117 -10.37 -1.90 5.75
C THR A 117 -9.51 -2.44 6.88
N ALA A 118 -8.31 -2.97 6.62
CA ALA A 118 -7.47 -3.54 7.66
C ALA A 118 -5.96 -3.36 7.42
N VAL A 119 -5.18 -3.21 8.49
CA VAL A 119 -3.71 -3.16 8.40
C VAL A 119 -3.17 -4.58 8.21
N GLY A 120 -2.47 -4.82 7.11
CA GLY A 120 -1.98 -6.14 6.73
C GLY A 120 -0.87 -6.70 7.64
N PRO A 121 -0.69 -8.03 7.65
CA PRO A 121 0.25 -8.73 8.53
C PRO A 121 1.72 -8.45 8.23
N LEU A 122 2.05 -7.97 7.03
CA LEU A 122 3.43 -7.71 6.61
C LEU A 122 4.09 -6.59 7.43
N GLN A 123 3.30 -5.75 8.09
CA GLN A 123 3.80 -4.75 9.03
C GLN A 123 4.52 -5.38 10.24
N LYS A 124 4.30 -6.66 10.55
CA LYS A 124 5.08 -7.40 11.57
C LYS A 124 6.52 -7.69 11.17
N THR A 125 6.85 -7.55 9.89
CA THR A 125 8.19 -7.88 9.37
C THR A 125 9.10 -6.66 9.51
N LYS A 126 9.68 -6.18 8.42
CA LYS A 126 10.42 -4.92 8.39
C LYS A 126 9.70 -3.92 7.51
N TYR A 127 9.69 -2.66 7.93
CA TYR A 127 9.24 -1.55 7.12
C TYR A 127 10.19 -0.37 7.29
N GLY A 128 10.22 0.54 6.32
CA GLY A 128 11.20 1.61 6.31
C GLY A 128 11.17 2.44 5.04
N PHE A 129 12.02 3.45 5.00
CA PHE A 129 12.17 4.38 3.88
C PHE A 129 13.60 4.91 3.83
N HIS A 130 14.04 5.45 2.68
CA HIS A 130 15.41 5.93 2.44
C HIS A 130 16.50 4.93 2.86
N GLY A 131 16.37 3.66 2.46
CA GLY A 131 17.40 2.64 2.67
C GLY A 131 17.53 2.12 4.11
N VAL A 132 16.73 2.63 5.05
CA VAL A 132 16.74 2.20 6.46
C VAL A 132 15.48 1.40 6.76
N MET A 133 15.66 0.21 7.33
CA MET A 133 14.58 -0.71 7.69
C MET A 133 14.49 -0.88 9.21
N LEU A 134 13.28 -0.77 9.75
CA LEU A 134 12.96 -1.00 11.16
C LEU A 134 12.23 -2.33 11.32
N GLU A 135 12.42 -3.00 12.46
CA GLU A 135 11.61 -4.17 12.84
C GLU A 135 10.23 -3.69 13.30
N GLY A 136 9.18 -4.19 12.65
CA GLY A 136 7.81 -3.73 12.87
C GLY A 136 6.98 -4.56 13.84
N LYS A 137 7.51 -5.71 14.29
CA LYS A 137 6.78 -6.68 15.11
C LYS A 137 6.21 -6.05 16.38
N ASP A 138 7.06 -5.41 17.18
CA ASP A 138 6.68 -4.91 18.51
C ASP A 138 5.65 -3.78 18.38
N LEU A 139 5.84 -2.88 17.41
CA LEU A 139 4.91 -1.78 17.12
C LEU A 139 3.56 -2.28 16.60
N TYR A 140 3.55 -3.32 15.76
CA TYR A 140 2.32 -3.92 15.27
C TYR A 140 1.54 -4.62 16.40
N GLU A 141 2.25 -5.30 17.31
CA GLU A 141 1.64 -5.94 18.48
C GLU A 141 1.12 -4.91 19.50
N GLU A 142 1.86 -3.82 19.73
CA GLU A 142 1.40 -2.69 20.53
C GLU A 142 0.12 -2.08 19.97
N TYR A 143 0.10 -1.78 18.66
CA TYR A 143 -1.06 -1.19 18.00
C TYR A 143 -2.29 -2.12 18.04
N LEU A 144 -2.10 -3.44 17.88
CA LEU A 144 -3.16 -4.45 18.05
C LEU A 144 -3.77 -4.48 19.46
N ASN A 145 -3.02 -4.06 20.48
CA ASN A 145 -3.41 -4.13 21.88
C ASN A 145 -4.06 -2.83 22.40
N GLN A 146 -4.14 -1.79 21.57
CA GLN A 146 -4.83 -0.55 21.93
C GLN A 146 -6.34 -0.77 22.11
N GLU A 147 -6.91 -0.11 23.12
CA GLU A 147 -8.32 -0.26 23.51
C GLU A 147 -9.29 0.19 22.42
N HIS A 148 -8.91 1.20 21.64
CA HIS A 148 -9.76 1.83 20.61
C HIS A 148 -9.68 1.14 19.24
N ILE A 149 -9.02 -0.01 19.16
CA ILE A 149 -8.86 -0.77 17.92
C ILE A 149 -9.85 -1.94 17.90
N GLU A 150 -10.80 -1.91 16.96
CA GLU A 150 -11.64 -3.07 16.68
C GLU A 150 -10.78 -4.28 16.28
N LYS A 151 -11.27 -5.51 16.38
CA LYS A 151 -10.52 -6.70 15.92
C LYS A 151 -11.42 -7.48 14.97
N LYS A 152 -11.07 -7.57 13.67
CA LYS A 152 -11.82 -8.33 12.66
C LYS A 152 -10.92 -9.40 12.05
N ASP A 153 -11.51 -10.56 11.81
CA ASP A 153 -10.84 -11.68 11.15
C ASP A 153 -10.93 -11.49 9.63
N VAL A 154 -9.78 -11.51 8.97
CA VAL A 154 -9.65 -11.55 7.52
C VAL A 154 -8.84 -12.78 7.17
N ASN A 155 -9.52 -13.81 6.65
CA ASN A 155 -8.92 -15.03 6.12
C ASN A 155 -8.00 -15.77 7.12
N GLY A 156 -8.39 -15.87 8.40
CA GLY A 156 -7.63 -16.57 9.44
C GLY A 156 -6.49 -15.75 10.05
N GLN A 157 -6.39 -14.47 9.67
CA GLN A 157 -5.55 -13.48 10.31
C GLN A 157 -6.45 -12.45 11.00
N LYS A 158 -6.01 -11.90 12.13
CA LYS A 158 -6.71 -10.80 12.82
C LYS A 158 -6.00 -9.47 12.51
N PRO A 159 -6.13 -8.91 11.30
CA PRO A 159 -5.58 -7.60 11.02
C PRO A 159 -6.33 -6.51 11.78
N ILE A 160 -5.68 -5.38 11.95
CA ILE A 160 -6.24 -4.21 12.65
C ILE A 160 -7.27 -3.57 11.73
N PRO A 161 -8.58 -3.69 12.00
CA PRO A 161 -9.63 -3.06 11.22
C PRO A 161 -9.58 -1.54 11.42
N ARG A 162 -9.69 -0.82 10.33
CA ARG A 162 -9.78 0.65 10.29
C ARG A 162 -11.23 1.11 10.14
N ASP A 163 -12.15 0.36 10.73
CA ASP A 163 -13.56 0.76 10.86
C ASP A 163 -13.74 1.45 12.23
N GLY A 164 -13.10 2.60 12.40
CA GLY A 164 -13.54 3.59 13.38
C GLY A 164 -14.61 4.50 12.76
N PRO A 165 -15.42 5.21 13.57
CA PRO A 165 -16.45 6.13 13.07
C PRO A 165 -15.93 7.14 12.05
#